data_AF-A0A3N4M8K8-F1
#
_entry.id   AF-A0A3N4M8K8-F1
#
_cell.length_a   1.000
_cell.length_b   1.000
_cell.length_c   1.000
_cell.angle_alpha   90.00
_cell.angle_beta   90.00
_cell.angle_gamma   90.00
#
_symmetry.space_group_name_H-M   'P 1'
#
loop_
_entity.id
_entity.type
_entity.pdbx_description
1 polymer ?
#
loop_
_entity_poly.entity_id
_entity_poly.type
_entity_poly.pdbx_seq_one_letter_code
_entity_poly.pdbx_strand_id
1 'polypeptide(L)'
;MTELAFTKQFLSALNGRPLRFGPDHVEDPKTYNRSPHTLPKPPTYHPTKRLRLEDAPKISITFKTLRPPHINYTTPPLSLPTTTLLTTKYLLSQHTGIHIDKLKLLYKGKLLPDISFLREIFGDVPPEAGVGVLNVMLMGGAVPNVGLAAERIDISLHSQKGGKREEEEGKKAEEMEVDEKKKVGVLEHDLFWEELKGWLGTKLGSGDVAPEEVLGVFREAWNGRK
;
A
#
# COMPACT_ATOMS: atom_id res chain seq x y z
N MET A 1 -18.89 64.10 -39.13
CA MET A 1 -19.13 63.09 -40.19
C MET A 1 -19.01 61.70 -39.61
N THR A 2 -20.00 61.05 -38.99
CA THR A 2 -21.17 61.46 -38.19
C THR A 2 -21.77 60.12 -37.74
N GLU A 3 -21.87 59.85 -36.45
CA GLU A 3 -22.52 58.63 -35.90
C GLU A 3 -23.93 58.41 -36.47
N LEU A 4 -24.60 59.50 -36.85
CA LEU A 4 -25.88 59.49 -37.55
C LEU A 4 -25.80 58.84 -38.95
N ALA A 5 -24.72 59.09 -39.71
CA ALA A 5 -24.49 58.43 -41.00
C ALA A 5 -24.14 56.94 -40.79
N PHE A 6 -23.34 56.62 -39.77
CA PHE A 6 -23.02 55.24 -39.41
C PHE A 6 -24.27 54.45 -39.01
N THR A 7 -25.11 55.01 -38.13
CA THR A 7 -26.36 54.37 -37.67
C THR A 7 -27.35 54.19 -38.82
N LYS A 8 -27.51 55.19 -39.70
CA LYS A 8 -28.33 55.05 -40.92
C LYS A 8 -27.80 53.94 -41.84
N GLN A 9 -26.48 53.88 -42.06
CA GLN A 9 -25.86 52.85 -42.89
C GLN A 9 -26.00 51.47 -42.25
N PHE A 10 -25.82 51.36 -40.93
CA PHE A 10 -25.94 50.12 -40.16
C PHE A 10 -27.38 49.60 -40.16
N LEU A 11 -28.37 50.47 -39.92
CA LEU A 11 -29.80 50.10 -39.98
C LEU A 11 -30.22 49.71 -41.41
N SER A 12 -29.71 50.40 -42.43
CA SER A 12 -29.91 50.02 -43.83
C SER A 12 -29.34 48.62 -44.13
N ALA A 13 -28.13 48.34 -43.62
CA ALA A 13 -27.49 47.03 -43.76
C ALA A 13 -28.21 45.92 -42.97
N LEU A 14 -28.88 46.23 -41.87
CA LEU A 14 -29.72 45.29 -41.12
C LEU A 14 -31.05 45.01 -41.83
N ASN A 15 -31.71 46.05 -42.35
CA ASN A 15 -32.99 45.91 -43.06
C ASN A 15 -32.89 45.10 -44.35
N GLY A 16 -31.72 45.08 -45.01
CA GLY A 16 -31.49 44.25 -46.19
C GLY A 16 -31.31 42.75 -45.92
N ARG A 17 -31.25 42.33 -44.64
CA ARG A 17 -31.03 40.93 -44.26
C ARG A 17 -32.35 40.27 -43.87
N PRO A 18 -32.71 39.11 -44.44
CA PRO A 18 -33.90 38.39 -44.02
C PRO A 18 -33.77 37.98 -42.55
N LEU A 19 -34.80 38.29 -41.75
CA LEU A 19 -34.86 37.94 -40.32
C LEU A 19 -35.03 36.42 -40.09
N ARG A 20 -35.59 35.72 -41.07
CA ARG A 20 -35.84 34.28 -41.05
C ARG A 20 -35.57 33.70 -42.43
N PHE A 21 -34.89 32.57 -42.45
CA PHE A 21 -34.74 31.75 -43.65
C PHE A 21 -35.84 30.68 -43.66
N GLY A 22 -36.39 30.41 -44.84
CA GLY A 22 -37.33 29.30 -45.02
C GLY A 22 -36.64 27.93 -44.94
N PRO A 23 -37.40 26.83 -44.79
CA PRO A 23 -36.83 25.48 -44.67
C PRO A 23 -36.02 25.05 -45.91
N ASP A 24 -36.33 25.59 -47.09
CA ASP A 24 -35.65 25.26 -48.35
C ASP A 24 -34.58 26.30 -48.75
N HIS A 25 -34.14 27.15 -47.82
CA HIS A 25 -33.13 28.17 -48.11
C HIS A 25 -31.74 27.55 -48.32
N VAL A 26 -31.21 27.66 -49.53
CA VAL A 26 -29.87 27.19 -49.89
C VAL A 26 -29.03 28.37 -50.37
N GLU A 27 -27.90 28.63 -49.68
CA GLU A 27 -26.89 29.60 -50.09
C GLU A 27 -25.65 28.88 -50.63
N ASP A 28 -25.09 29.37 -51.75
CA ASP A 28 -23.88 28.81 -52.35
C ASP A 28 -22.67 29.08 -51.42
N PRO A 29 -21.92 28.02 -51.00
CA PRO A 29 -20.76 28.17 -50.13
C PRO A 29 -19.65 29.07 -50.72
N LYS A 30 -19.59 29.26 -52.05
CA LYS A 30 -18.60 30.17 -52.68
C LYS A 30 -18.99 31.65 -52.57
N THR A 31 -20.28 31.94 -52.37
CA THR A 31 -20.81 33.31 -52.23
C THR A 31 -21.01 33.71 -50.77
N TYR A 32 -20.96 32.73 -49.85
CA TYR A 32 -21.19 32.91 -48.43
C TYR A 32 -20.03 33.59 -47.69
N ASN A 33 -19.95 34.92 -47.76
CA ASN A 33 -18.93 35.74 -47.08
C ASN A 33 -19.40 36.28 -45.71
N ARG A 34 -19.94 35.42 -44.84
CA ARG A 34 -20.21 35.79 -43.44
C ARG A 34 -19.06 35.32 -42.58
N SER A 35 -18.36 36.25 -41.92
CA SER A 35 -17.38 35.86 -40.91
C SER A 35 -18.09 35.06 -39.81
N PRO A 36 -17.60 33.86 -39.45
CA PRO A 36 -18.20 33.11 -38.37
C PRO A 36 -18.15 33.97 -37.11
N HIS A 37 -19.28 34.07 -36.41
CA HIS A 37 -19.33 34.72 -35.11
C HIS A 37 -18.58 33.84 -34.11
N THR A 38 -17.27 33.98 -34.06
CA THR A 38 -16.44 33.27 -33.09
C THR A 38 -16.59 33.95 -31.74
N LEU A 39 -17.15 33.23 -30.78
CA LEU A 39 -17.16 33.67 -29.39
C LEU A 39 -15.72 34.02 -28.96
N PRO A 40 -15.51 35.13 -28.23
CA PRO A 40 -14.20 35.43 -27.66
C PRO A 40 -13.76 34.26 -26.79
N LYS A 41 -12.50 33.81 -26.97
CA LYS A 41 -11.93 32.71 -26.18
C LYS A 41 -12.03 33.09 -24.70
N PRO A 42 -12.66 32.27 -23.83
CA PRO A 42 -12.69 32.56 -22.41
C PRO A 42 -11.26 32.57 -21.87
N PRO A 43 -10.90 33.48 -20.94
CA PRO A 43 -9.61 33.45 -20.29
C PRO A 43 -9.45 32.09 -19.59
N THR A 44 -8.42 31.34 -19.97
CA THR A 44 -8.12 30.06 -19.35
C THR A 44 -7.50 30.32 -17.98
N TYR A 45 -8.35 30.54 -16.98
CA TYR A 45 -7.95 30.61 -15.57
C TYR A 45 -8.59 29.43 -14.85
N HIS A 46 -7.99 28.25 -14.97
CA HIS A 46 -8.33 27.16 -14.05
C HIS A 46 -7.62 27.45 -12.73
N PRO A 47 -8.34 27.65 -11.61
CA PRO A 47 -7.69 27.77 -10.32
C PRO A 47 -6.98 26.46 -10.03
N THR A 48 -5.64 26.47 -10.03
CA THR A 48 -4.87 25.35 -9.48
C THR A 48 -5.17 25.33 -7.99
N LYS A 49 -6.11 24.49 -7.56
CA LYS A 49 -6.25 24.16 -6.14
C LYS A 49 -4.94 23.51 -5.72
N ARG A 50 -4.07 24.30 -5.10
CA ARG A 50 -2.90 23.77 -4.40
C ARG A 50 -3.46 22.94 -3.25
N LEU A 51 -3.60 21.63 -3.48
CA LEU A 51 -3.85 20.69 -2.39
C LEU A 51 -2.65 20.84 -1.47
N ARG A 52 -2.84 21.46 -0.30
CA ARG A 52 -1.85 21.37 0.77
C ARG A 52 -1.77 19.87 1.10
N LEU A 53 -0.58 19.31 0.92
CA LEU A 53 -0.26 18.00 1.48
C LEU A 53 -0.13 18.22 2.98
N GLU A 54 -1.26 18.33 3.67
CA GLU A 54 -1.28 18.37 5.13
C GLU A 54 -0.66 17.05 5.61
N ASP A 55 0.32 17.15 6.50
CA ASP A 55 0.99 15.99 7.07
C ASP A 55 -0.06 15.14 7.80
N ALA A 56 -0.40 13.99 7.20
CA ALA A 56 -1.42 13.11 7.76
C ALA A 56 -0.99 12.68 9.16
N PRO A 57 -1.87 12.76 10.17
CA PRO A 57 -1.52 12.45 11.54
C PRO A 57 -1.10 10.97 11.65
N LYS A 58 0.08 10.74 12.21
CA LYS A 58 0.67 9.41 12.40
C LYS A 58 0.61 9.04 13.88
N ILE A 59 0.27 7.78 14.17
CA ILE A 59 0.21 7.23 15.53
C ILE A 59 0.97 5.90 15.58
N SER A 60 1.69 5.65 16.66
CA SER A 60 2.26 4.32 16.94
C SER A 60 1.26 3.51 17.74
N ILE A 61 1.06 2.23 17.44
CA ILE A 61 0.08 1.40 18.14
C ILE A 61 0.78 0.29 18.90
N THR A 62 0.50 0.19 20.20
CA THR A 62 0.98 -0.88 21.08
C THR A 62 -0.11 -1.93 21.27
N PHE A 63 0.20 -3.15 20.86
CA PHE A 63 -0.62 -4.33 21.04
C PHE A 63 -0.27 -5.01 22.36
N LYS A 64 -1.30 -5.29 23.17
CA LYS A 64 -1.18 -6.02 24.44
C LYS A 64 -2.13 -7.22 24.45
N THR A 65 -1.67 -8.41 24.76
CA THR A 65 -2.59 -9.55 24.91
C THR A 65 -3.21 -9.60 26.30
N LEU A 66 -4.49 -10.01 26.36
CA LEU A 66 -5.23 -10.15 27.63
C LEU A 66 -4.98 -11.49 28.33
N ARG A 67 -4.56 -12.51 27.59
CA ARG A 67 -4.30 -13.86 28.10
C ARG A 67 -2.86 -14.25 27.79
N PRO A 68 -2.20 -15.04 28.65
CA PRO A 68 -0.94 -15.68 28.30
C PRO A 68 -1.13 -16.46 26.98
N PRO A 69 -0.20 -16.35 26.01
CA PRO A 69 1.10 -15.68 26.05
C PRO A 69 1.03 -14.15 25.94
N HIS A 70 1.87 -13.45 26.71
CA HIS A 70 1.95 -11.99 26.74
C HIS A 70 2.73 -11.45 25.54
N ILE A 71 2.04 -10.86 24.57
CA ILE A 71 2.64 -10.20 23.41
C ILE A 71 2.54 -8.70 23.63
N ASN A 72 3.70 -8.03 23.65
CA ASN A 72 3.82 -6.58 23.65
C ASN A 72 4.54 -6.18 22.36
N TYR A 73 3.79 -5.68 21.38
CA TYR A 73 4.34 -5.25 20.10
C TYR A 73 3.94 -3.80 19.83
N THR A 74 4.92 -2.94 19.55
CA THR A 74 4.67 -1.55 19.15
C THR A 74 4.97 -1.41 17.67
N THR A 75 3.97 -0.95 16.92
CA THR A 75 4.11 -0.68 15.48
C THR A 75 4.88 0.61 15.22
N PRO A 76 5.52 0.72 14.05
CA PRO A 76 6.02 2.00 13.57
C PRO A 76 4.87 3.03 13.42
N PRO A 77 5.15 4.32 13.23
CA PRO A 77 4.11 5.33 13.08
C PRO A 77 3.24 5.09 11.83
N LEU A 78 1.96 4.82 12.02
CA LEU A 78 0.97 4.55 10.98
C LEU A 78 0.04 5.77 10.76
N SER A 79 -0.30 6.05 9.51
CA SER A 79 -1.20 7.16 9.15
C SER A 79 -2.66 6.85 9.51
N LEU A 80 -3.24 7.59 10.45
CA LEU A 80 -4.62 7.42 10.93
C LEU A 80 -5.72 7.36 9.82
N PRO A 81 -5.70 8.23 8.78
CA PRO A 81 -6.84 8.30 7.85
C PRO A 81 -6.87 7.15 6.84
N THR A 82 -5.72 6.56 6.52
CA THR A 82 -5.57 5.57 5.43
C THR A 82 -5.50 4.15 5.96
N THR A 83 -5.09 3.96 7.22
CA THR A 83 -4.82 2.63 7.78
C THR A 83 -6.06 1.99 8.38
N THR A 84 -6.34 0.75 7.98
CA THR A 84 -7.46 -0.07 8.47
C THR A 84 -6.98 -1.08 9.50
N LEU A 85 -7.90 -1.62 10.31
CA LEU A 85 -7.54 -2.66 11.27
C LEU A 85 -7.05 -3.95 10.64
N LEU A 86 -7.54 -4.29 9.44
CA LEU A 86 -7.00 -5.42 8.70
C LEU A 86 -5.49 -5.27 8.46
N THR A 87 -5.03 -4.07 8.08
CA THR A 87 -3.60 -3.83 7.84
C THR A 87 -2.78 -3.96 9.11
N THR A 88 -3.29 -3.47 10.25
CA THR A 88 -2.59 -3.59 11.53
C THR A 88 -2.56 -5.03 12.04
N LYS A 89 -3.63 -5.79 11.80
CA LYS A 89 -3.73 -7.22 12.09
C LYS A 89 -2.76 -8.04 11.23
N TYR A 90 -2.55 -7.66 9.98
CA TYR A 90 -1.54 -8.25 9.11
C TYR A 90 -0.12 -7.98 9.63
N LEU A 91 0.19 -6.73 10.01
CA LEU A 91 1.49 -6.39 10.61
C LEU A 91 1.76 -7.19 11.90
N LEU A 92 0.73 -7.34 12.74
CA LEU A 92 0.82 -8.16 13.94
C LEU A 92 1.00 -9.65 13.60
N SER A 93 0.28 -10.14 12.60
CA SER A 93 0.39 -11.53 12.10
C SER A 93 1.80 -11.83 11.61
N GLN A 94 2.40 -10.92 10.83
CA GLN A 94 3.79 -11.02 10.39
C GLN A 94 4.75 -11.02 11.58
N HIS A 95 4.60 -10.12 12.54
CA HIS A 95 5.51 -10.06 13.68
C HIS A 95 5.39 -11.27 14.62
N THR A 96 4.20 -11.85 14.75
CA THR A 96 3.93 -12.92 15.72
C THR A 96 3.89 -14.32 15.11
N GLY A 97 3.84 -14.43 13.78
CA GLY A 97 3.62 -15.69 13.06
C GLY A 97 2.21 -16.28 13.23
N ILE A 98 1.27 -15.54 13.83
CA ILE A 98 -0.08 -16.04 14.11
C ILE A 98 -1.00 -15.68 12.93
N HIS A 99 -1.73 -16.68 12.40
CA HIS A 99 -2.67 -16.45 11.30
C HIS A 99 -3.75 -15.43 11.66
N ILE A 100 -4.13 -14.60 10.68
CA ILE A 100 -5.08 -13.48 10.80
C ILE A 100 -6.39 -13.93 11.48
N ASP A 101 -6.95 -15.08 11.11
CA ASP A 101 -8.22 -15.58 11.65
C ASP A 101 -8.21 -15.84 13.16
N LYS A 102 -7.02 -16.11 13.73
CA LYS A 102 -6.86 -16.38 15.16
C LYS A 102 -6.66 -15.11 15.99
N LEU A 103 -6.51 -13.95 15.34
CA LEU A 103 -6.31 -12.65 15.97
C LEU A 103 -7.63 -11.89 16.04
N LYS A 104 -8.04 -11.47 17.23
CA LYS A 104 -9.15 -10.52 17.42
C LYS A 104 -8.64 -9.27 18.12
N LEU A 105 -8.84 -8.12 17.49
CA LEU A 105 -8.46 -6.83 18.05
C LEU A 105 -9.59 -6.27 18.92
N LEU A 106 -9.21 -5.72 20.05
CA LEU A 106 -10.09 -5.18 21.07
C LEU A 106 -9.66 -3.75 21.40
N TYR A 107 -10.60 -2.83 21.47
CA TYR A 107 -10.38 -1.50 22.02
C TYR A 107 -11.32 -1.27 23.20
N LYS A 108 -10.77 -0.94 24.37
CA LYS A 108 -11.53 -0.78 25.63
C LYS A 108 -12.48 -1.97 25.91
N GLY A 109 -12.03 -3.19 25.57
CA GLY A 109 -12.79 -4.43 25.76
C GLY A 109 -13.84 -4.75 24.68
N LYS A 110 -14.03 -3.89 23.67
CA LYS A 110 -14.95 -4.12 22.55
C LYS A 110 -14.23 -4.73 21.36
N LEU A 111 -14.84 -5.74 20.73
CA LEU A 111 -14.34 -6.36 19.50
C LEU A 111 -14.45 -5.38 18.34
N LEU A 112 -13.35 -5.23 17.62
CA LEU A 112 -13.27 -4.34 16.48
C LEU A 112 -13.39 -5.11 15.16
N PRO A 113 -14.20 -4.61 14.19
CA PRO A 113 -14.32 -5.23 12.88
C PRO A 113 -13.16 -4.84 11.95
N ASP A 114 -12.71 -5.77 11.12
CA ASP A 114 -11.52 -5.60 10.26
C ASP A 114 -11.66 -4.44 9.22
N ILE A 115 -12.90 -4.07 8.87
CA ILE A 115 -13.20 -2.96 7.94
C ILE A 115 -13.05 -1.57 8.57
N SER A 116 -12.99 -1.47 9.90
CA SER A 116 -12.92 -0.18 10.58
C SER A 116 -11.54 0.47 10.42
N PHE A 117 -11.56 1.81 10.39
CA PHE A 117 -10.36 2.63 10.27
C PHE A 117 -9.82 3.04 11.63
N LEU A 118 -8.51 3.27 11.71
CA LEU A 118 -7.89 3.72 12.95
C LEU A 118 -8.42 5.08 13.42
N ARG A 119 -8.77 5.98 12.48
CA ARG A 119 -9.45 7.25 12.78
C ARG A 119 -10.78 7.09 13.52
N GLU A 120 -11.51 6.00 13.31
CA GLU A 120 -12.82 5.79 13.94
C GLU A 120 -12.69 5.31 15.39
N ILE A 121 -11.54 4.72 15.72
CA ILE A 121 -11.26 4.09 17.01
C ILE A 121 -10.56 5.06 17.94
N PHE A 122 -9.54 5.75 17.41
CA PHE A 122 -8.76 6.74 18.13
C PHE A 122 -9.33 8.17 18.00
N GLY A 123 -10.33 8.36 17.12
CA GLY A 123 -10.94 9.66 16.84
C GLY A 123 -9.98 10.62 16.12
N ASP A 124 -10.40 11.88 16.02
CA ASP A 124 -9.53 13.01 15.63
C ASP A 124 -8.78 13.57 16.86
N VAL A 125 -8.62 12.73 17.88
CA VAL A 125 -8.13 13.13 19.20
C VAL A 125 -6.63 13.40 19.09
N PRO A 126 -6.18 14.60 19.47
CA PRO A 126 -4.76 14.89 19.57
C PRO A 126 -4.09 13.88 20.51
N PRO A 127 -2.89 13.45 20.16
CA PRO A 127 -2.19 12.38 20.84
C PRO A 127 -1.84 12.82 22.28
N GLU A 128 -2.64 12.47 23.28
CA GLU A 128 -2.16 12.60 24.67
C GLU A 128 -0.96 11.68 24.97
N ALA A 129 -0.56 10.80 24.03
CA ALA A 129 0.73 10.09 24.12
C ALA A 129 1.35 9.63 22.80
N GLY A 130 0.79 9.93 21.62
CA GLY A 130 1.32 9.44 20.32
C GLY A 130 1.29 7.91 20.17
N VAL A 131 0.74 7.22 21.16
CA VAL A 131 0.75 5.77 21.35
C VAL A 131 -0.67 5.31 21.64
N GLY A 132 -1.31 4.66 20.66
CA GLY A 132 -2.61 4.02 20.81
C GLY A 132 -2.45 2.60 21.38
N VAL A 133 -3.23 2.22 22.38
CA VAL A 133 -3.19 0.85 22.93
C VAL A 133 -4.35 0.02 22.40
N LEU A 134 -4.05 -1.11 21.77
CA LEU A 134 -5.03 -2.11 21.35
C LEU A 134 -4.79 -3.41 22.12
N ASN A 135 -5.88 -4.02 22.58
CA ASN A 135 -5.83 -5.33 23.20
C ASN A 135 -5.99 -6.42 22.13
N VAL A 136 -5.25 -7.51 22.26
CA VAL A 136 -5.29 -8.65 21.33
C VAL A 136 -5.83 -9.86 22.05
N MET A 137 -6.87 -10.46 21.48
CA MET A 137 -7.40 -11.75 21.89
C MET A 137 -6.93 -12.82 20.91
N LEU A 138 -6.20 -13.80 21.44
CA LEU A 138 -5.76 -14.98 20.71
C LEU A 138 -6.84 -16.06 20.81
N MET A 139 -7.24 -16.61 19.66
CA MET A 139 -8.14 -17.74 19.54
C MET A 139 -7.34 -19.03 19.33
N GLY A 140 -7.73 -20.10 20.04
CA GLY A 140 -7.20 -21.44 19.81
C GLY A 140 -5.78 -21.70 20.31
N GLY A 141 -5.34 -21.03 21.37
CA GLY A 141 -4.03 -21.32 22.01
C GLY A 141 -2.81 -21.03 21.14
N ALA A 142 -2.95 -20.17 20.13
CA ALA A 142 -1.85 -19.79 19.26
C ALA A 142 -0.72 -19.14 20.07
N VAL A 143 0.45 -19.77 20.05
CA VAL A 143 1.67 -19.25 20.68
C VAL A 143 2.41 -18.39 19.64
N PRO A 144 2.87 -17.18 20.00
CA PRO A 144 3.65 -16.36 19.10
C PRO A 144 4.97 -17.05 18.79
N ASN A 145 5.28 -17.24 17.51
CA ASN A 145 6.57 -17.74 17.07
C ASN A 145 7.42 -16.52 16.67
N VAL A 146 8.00 -15.84 17.65
CA VAL A 146 8.75 -14.58 17.44
C VAL A 146 10.13 -14.82 16.77
N GLY A 147 10.38 -16.01 16.20
CA GLY A 147 11.67 -16.40 15.66
C GLY A 147 11.74 -16.71 14.16
N LEU A 148 10.62 -16.79 13.42
CA LEU A 148 10.62 -17.32 12.04
C LEU A 148 9.57 -16.64 11.15
N ALA A 149 9.68 -15.33 10.95
CA ALA A 149 8.75 -14.56 10.11
C ALA A 149 9.44 -13.87 8.93
N ALA A 150 10.15 -14.67 8.14
CA ALA A 150 10.51 -14.33 6.78
C ALA A 150 10.42 -15.56 5.88
N GLU A 151 9.30 -16.29 5.92
CA GLU A 151 9.00 -17.26 4.87
C GLU A 151 7.52 -17.24 4.49
N ARG A 152 7.28 -17.62 3.24
CA ARG A 152 6.25 -17.11 2.35
C ARG A 152 4.87 -17.72 2.64
N ILE A 153 3.83 -16.95 2.30
CA ILE A 153 2.45 -17.43 2.22
C ILE A 153 2.34 -18.34 0.99
N ASP A 154 2.36 -19.66 1.21
CA ASP A 154 1.95 -20.64 0.20
C ASP A 154 0.45 -20.93 0.35
N ILE A 155 -0.31 -20.52 -0.64
CA ILE A 155 -1.70 -20.94 -0.85
C ILE A 155 -1.65 -22.35 -1.44
N SER A 156 -2.16 -23.35 -0.73
CA SER A 156 -2.48 -24.64 -1.34
C SER A 156 -3.83 -25.18 -0.87
N LEU A 157 -4.68 -25.38 -1.87
CA LEU A 157 -6.03 -25.93 -1.78
C LEU A 157 -6.05 -27.38 -1.31
N HIS A 158 -7.17 -27.74 -0.67
CA HIS A 158 -7.54 -29.10 -0.31
C HIS A 158 -7.51 -30.08 -1.49
N SER A 159 -6.86 -31.23 -1.32
CA SER A 159 -7.35 -32.51 -1.83
C SER A 159 -6.91 -33.65 -0.93
N GLN A 160 -7.88 -34.44 -0.48
CA GLN A 160 -7.75 -35.61 0.39
C GLN A 160 -7.16 -36.81 -0.36
N LYS A 161 -6.28 -37.60 0.28
CA LYS A 161 -6.47 -39.06 0.45
C LYS A 161 -5.44 -39.67 1.41
N GLY A 162 -5.92 -40.61 2.22
CA GLY A 162 -5.30 -41.15 3.43
C GLY A 162 -4.11 -42.10 3.28
N GLY A 163 -3.56 -42.49 4.44
CA GLY A 163 -2.64 -43.63 4.59
C GLY A 163 -1.81 -43.59 5.87
N LYS A 164 -2.20 -44.40 6.87
CA LYS A 164 -1.59 -44.63 8.20
C LYS A 164 -0.10 -45.04 8.18
N ARG A 165 0.68 -44.66 9.22
CA ARG A 165 1.08 -45.50 10.38
C ARG A 165 2.14 -44.85 11.30
N GLU A 166 1.89 -45.00 12.61
CA GLU A 166 2.78 -45.30 13.78
C GLU A 166 4.02 -44.39 14.01
N GLU A 167 3.98 -43.52 15.04
CA GLU A 167 4.44 -43.74 16.44
C GLU A 167 5.96 -43.88 16.58
N GLU A 168 6.61 -42.85 17.13
CA GLU A 168 7.68 -43.03 18.11
C GLU A 168 7.82 -41.80 19.01
N GLU A 169 7.97 -42.09 20.30
CA GLU A 169 8.01 -41.18 21.42
C GLU A 169 9.34 -40.40 21.53
N GLY A 170 9.23 -39.19 22.08
CA GLY A 170 10.14 -38.72 23.12
C GLY A 170 11.50 -38.16 22.70
N LYS A 171 11.71 -36.87 22.97
CA LYS A 171 12.57 -36.44 24.08
C LYS A 171 12.57 -34.92 24.28
N LYS A 172 12.58 -34.61 25.56
CA LYS A 172 12.67 -33.31 26.22
C LYS A 172 14.14 -32.90 26.30
N ALA A 173 14.44 -31.65 25.98
CA ALA A 173 15.62 -30.87 26.41
C ALA A 173 15.57 -29.55 25.61
N GLU A 174 15.94 -28.38 26.09
CA GLU A 174 16.24 -27.82 27.39
C GLU A 174 16.44 -26.32 27.08
N GLU A 175 16.12 -25.46 28.03
CA GLU A 175 16.31 -24.02 27.94
C GLU A 175 17.78 -23.67 27.66
N MET A 176 18.03 -22.75 26.71
CA MET A 176 19.26 -21.95 26.66
C MET A 176 18.94 -20.51 26.22
N GLU A 177 18.73 -19.66 27.23
CA GLU A 177 19.40 -18.35 27.40
C GLU A 177 20.89 -18.42 26.95
N VAL A 178 21.62 -17.44 26.39
CA VAL A 178 21.56 -16.00 26.11
C VAL A 178 22.53 -15.76 24.92
N ASP A 179 22.57 -14.54 24.36
CA ASP A 179 23.82 -13.76 24.11
C ASP A 179 24.02 -13.16 22.71
N GLU A 180 24.00 -11.82 22.70
CA GLU A 180 24.21 -10.86 21.61
C GLU A 180 25.65 -10.83 21.03
N LYS A 181 26.37 -11.96 20.96
CA LYS A 181 27.82 -11.97 20.58
C LYS A 181 28.25 -12.83 19.38
N LYS A 182 27.33 -13.37 18.56
CA LYS A 182 27.70 -14.09 17.32
C LYS A 182 27.34 -13.31 16.04
N LYS A 183 28.07 -12.24 15.76
CA LYS A 183 28.14 -11.62 14.41
C LYS A 183 29.35 -12.09 13.58
N VAL A 184 30.14 -13.02 14.10
CA VAL A 184 31.33 -13.56 13.41
C VAL A 184 31.01 -15.00 13.04
N GLY A 185 30.76 -15.25 11.76
CA GLY A 185 30.58 -16.62 11.23
C GLY A 185 29.42 -16.81 10.25
N VAL A 186 28.52 -15.84 10.06
CA VAL A 186 27.40 -16.00 9.10
C VAL A 186 27.90 -16.26 7.67
N LEU A 187 29.02 -15.65 7.28
CA LEU A 187 29.64 -15.82 5.95
C LEU A 187 30.47 -17.10 5.82
N GLU A 188 30.75 -17.80 6.92
CA GLU A 188 31.46 -19.10 6.91
C GLU A 188 30.50 -20.27 6.69
N HIS A 189 29.20 -20.05 6.90
CA HIS A 189 28.18 -21.08 6.69
C HIS A 189 27.82 -21.18 5.21
N ASP A 190 27.91 -22.39 4.65
CA ASP A 190 27.51 -22.67 3.26
C ASP A 190 26.02 -22.40 3.00
N LEU A 191 25.19 -22.48 4.03
CA LEU A 191 23.75 -22.18 3.96
C LEU A 191 23.47 -20.74 3.50
N PHE A 192 24.31 -19.78 3.92
CA PHE A 192 24.19 -18.38 3.50
C PHE A 192 24.40 -18.23 1.99
N TRP A 193 25.35 -18.97 1.43
CA TRP A 193 25.69 -18.90 0.01
C TRP A 193 24.63 -19.59 -0.87
N GLU A 194 24.00 -20.66 -0.38
CA GLU A 194 22.86 -21.30 -1.04
C GLU A 194 21.62 -20.41 -1.03
N GLU A 195 21.35 -19.70 0.07
CA GLU A 195 20.27 -18.72 0.15
C GLU A 195 20.51 -17.54 -0.79
N LEU A 196 21.75 -17.05 -0.87
CA LEU A 196 22.15 -15.99 -1.82
C LEU A 196 22.00 -16.47 -3.28
N LYS A 197 22.30 -17.74 -3.57
CA LYS A 197 22.06 -18.36 -4.88
C LYS A 197 20.59 -18.37 -5.25
N GLY A 198 19.75 -18.80 -4.32
CA GLY A 198 18.29 -18.78 -4.49
C GLY A 198 17.78 -17.35 -4.72
N TRP A 199 18.27 -16.38 -3.94
CA TRP A 199 17.90 -14.97 -4.09
C TRP A 199 18.31 -14.41 -5.45
N LEU A 200 19.55 -14.64 -5.88
CA LEU A 200 20.04 -14.22 -7.20
C LEU A 200 19.22 -14.86 -8.32
N GLY A 201 18.87 -16.14 -8.21
CA GLY A 201 17.99 -16.83 -9.16
C GLY A 201 16.62 -16.16 -9.30
N THR A 202 16.04 -15.67 -8.20
CA THR A 202 14.76 -14.93 -8.25
C THR A 202 14.87 -13.52 -8.83
N LYS A 203 16.06 -12.91 -8.79
CA LYS A 203 16.29 -11.51 -9.19
C LYS A 203 16.83 -11.37 -10.61
N LEU A 204 17.74 -12.24 -11.01
CA LEU A 204 18.36 -12.21 -12.33
C LEU A 204 17.52 -12.98 -13.38
N GLY A 205 16.66 -13.91 -12.96
CA GLY A 205 15.85 -14.71 -13.88
C GLY A 205 16.70 -15.46 -14.91
N SER A 206 16.16 -15.70 -16.11
CA SER A 206 16.89 -16.26 -17.27
C SER A 206 17.73 -15.21 -18.02
N GLY A 207 18.33 -14.26 -17.30
CA GLY A 207 19.18 -13.22 -17.90
C GLY A 207 20.53 -13.75 -18.38
N ASP A 208 21.29 -12.87 -19.05
CA ASP A 208 22.60 -13.18 -19.66
C ASP A 208 23.69 -13.61 -18.67
N VAL A 209 23.51 -13.35 -17.37
CA VAL A 209 24.52 -13.65 -16.34
C VAL A 209 23.97 -14.73 -15.42
N ALA A 210 24.66 -15.87 -15.36
CA ALA A 210 24.27 -16.96 -14.49
C ALA A 210 24.46 -16.56 -13.01
N PRO A 211 23.52 -16.92 -12.12
CA PRO A 211 23.65 -16.62 -10.69
C PRO A 211 24.91 -17.25 -10.08
N GLU A 212 25.43 -18.31 -10.69
CA GLU A 212 26.66 -19.01 -10.27
C GLU A 212 27.93 -18.17 -10.52
N GLU A 213 27.98 -17.40 -11.60
CA GLU A 213 29.13 -16.54 -11.92
C GLU A 213 29.25 -15.39 -10.92
N VAL A 214 28.12 -14.77 -10.58
CA VAL A 214 28.05 -13.69 -9.59
C VAL A 214 28.47 -14.19 -8.21
N LEU A 215 28.04 -15.38 -7.81
CA LEU A 215 28.47 -16.01 -6.56
C LEU A 215 29.96 -16.33 -6.54
N GLY A 216 30.50 -16.78 -7.68
CA GLY A 216 31.94 -17.00 -7.86
C GLY A 216 32.73 -15.72 -7.54
N VAL A 217 32.34 -14.59 -8.14
CA VAL A 217 32.97 -13.28 -7.90
C VAL A 217 32.88 -12.87 -6.42
N PHE A 218 31.73 -13.07 -5.78
CA PHE A 218 31.59 -12.74 -4.36
C PHE A 218 32.45 -13.62 -3.45
N ARG A 219 32.55 -14.93 -3.74
CA ARG A 219 33.42 -15.85 -2.98
C ARG A 219 34.90 -15.54 -3.20
N GLU A 220 35.30 -15.24 -4.43
CA GLU A 220 36.68 -14.84 -4.76
C GLU A 220 37.06 -13.52 -4.07
N ALA A 221 36.19 -12.52 -4.11
CA ALA A 221 36.41 -11.24 -3.45
C ALA A 221 36.47 -11.38 -1.92
N TRP A 222 35.69 -12.30 -1.34
CA TRP A 222 35.73 -12.60 0.09
C TRP A 222 37.03 -13.31 0.49
N ASN A 223 37.44 -14.33 -0.28
CA ASN A 223 38.67 -15.07 -0.03
C ASN A 223 39.92 -14.23 -0.28
N GLY A 224 39.88 -13.30 -1.25
CA GLY A 224 40.98 -12.36 -1.51
C GLY A 224 41.14 -11.24 -0.48
N ARG A 225 40.20 -11.11 0.47
CA ARG A 225 40.27 -10.15 1.58
C ARG A 225 40.77 -10.78 2.89
N LYS A 226 40.86 -12.10 2.95
CA LYS A 226 41.57 -12.85 4.01
C LYS A 226 43.07 -12.79 3.78
#